data_AF-A0A286D322-F1
#
_entry.id   AF-A0A286D322-F1
#
_cell.length_a   1.000
_cell.length_b   1.000
_cell.length_c   1.000
_cell.angle_alpha   90.00
_cell.angle_beta   90.00
_cell.angle_gamma   90.00
#
_symmetry.space_group_name_H-M   'P 1'
#
loop_
_entity.id
_entity.type
_entity.pdbx_description
1 polymer ?
#
loop_
_entity_poly.entity_id
_entity_poly.type
_entity_poly.pdbx_seq_one_letter_code
_entity_poly.pdbx_strand_id
1 'polypeptide(L)'
;MSKERTPPLRGRWLPAQEPPPSSRQYSWLLLVPLAAAAYGLVAHYAPLRNMLDLDGEAAIEAVPAPPADAPVTIAPAATAAAPTPMPAPVPALVAPAPRPLPPPTVTEAQLLARYAERPTAQPDPTEDIAGRRSDGAAGLAEALRRGEIRLATSSDLERWKQRYAVASGRRIGERFDEFTRHGTAYLIQRDFVIPDGLSGANAVVFLLPPHAPFPRGHAGHSPILDLDSGGCAGMICNFLLDDR
;
A
#
# COMPACT_ATOMS: atom_id res chain seq x y z
N MET A 1 39.67 18.97 -77.31
CA MET A 1 39.00 18.23 -76.22
C MET A 1 39.13 19.06 -74.96
N SER A 2 38.19 19.99 -74.75
CA SER A 2 38.25 21.01 -73.71
C SER A 2 37.59 20.53 -72.42
N LYS A 3 38.25 20.84 -71.31
CA LYS A 3 38.00 20.38 -69.94
C LYS A 3 37.09 21.39 -69.26
N GLU A 4 35.81 21.08 -69.09
CA GLU A 4 34.88 21.91 -68.33
C GLU A 4 35.18 21.79 -66.82
N ARG A 5 35.41 22.94 -66.18
CA ARG A 5 35.62 23.07 -64.74
C ARG A 5 34.36 23.68 -64.13
N THR A 6 33.68 22.90 -63.29
CA THR A 6 32.52 23.31 -62.49
C THR A 6 32.93 24.30 -61.39
N PRO A 7 32.22 25.41 -61.18
CA PRO A 7 32.50 26.35 -60.09
C PRO A 7 31.94 25.86 -58.73
N PRO A 8 32.57 26.23 -57.60
CA PRO A 8 32.11 25.82 -56.28
C PRO A 8 30.88 26.61 -55.80
N LEU A 9 29.95 25.90 -55.16
CA LEU A 9 28.76 26.42 -54.52
C LEU A 9 29.14 27.33 -53.33
N ARG A 10 28.68 28.59 -53.35
CA ARG A 10 28.82 29.53 -52.25
C ARG A 10 27.90 29.12 -51.10
N GLY A 11 28.49 28.72 -49.97
CA GLY A 11 27.79 28.46 -48.72
C GLY A 11 27.08 29.71 -48.20
N ARG A 12 25.81 29.53 -47.85
CA ARG A 12 24.93 30.55 -47.26
C ARG A 12 25.30 30.71 -45.77
N TRP A 13 25.85 31.86 -45.40
CA TRP A 13 26.12 32.20 -44.00
C TRP A 13 24.80 32.37 -43.24
N LEU A 14 24.61 31.61 -42.16
CA LEU A 14 23.55 31.82 -41.18
C LEU A 14 24.04 32.85 -40.15
N PRO A 15 23.20 33.84 -39.76
CA PRO A 15 23.57 34.80 -38.73
C PRO A 15 23.72 34.11 -37.36
N ALA A 16 24.70 34.57 -36.58
CA ALA A 16 24.98 34.09 -35.24
C ALA A 16 23.77 34.30 -34.32
N GLN A 17 23.37 33.24 -33.58
CA GLN A 17 22.37 33.34 -32.53
C GLN A 17 22.98 34.03 -31.30
N GLU A 18 22.33 35.08 -30.81
CA GLU A 18 22.69 35.74 -29.56
C GLU A 18 22.42 34.81 -28.37
N PRO A 19 23.31 34.79 -27.34
CA PRO A 19 23.10 34.00 -26.15
C PRO A 19 21.95 34.59 -25.30
N PRO A 20 21.16 33.75 -24.59
CA PRO A 20 20.08 34.21 -23.74
C PRO A 20 20.62 35.01 -22.53
N PRO A 21 19.83 35.98 -22.02
CA PRO A 21 20.22 36.82 -20.89
C PRO A 21 20.48 35.99 -19.63
N SER A 22 21.56 36.35 -18.93
CA SER A 22 22.03 35.66 -17.73
C SER A 22 21.07 35.84 -16.54
N SER A 23 20.80 34.73 -15.86
CA SER A 23 19.82 34.51 -14.79
C SER A 23 20.17 35.14 -13.43
N ARG A 24 20.86 36.29 -13.40
CA ARG A 24 21.41 36.85 -12.14
C ARG A 24 20.69 38.07 -11.55
N GLN A 25 19.54 38.51 -12.08
CA GLN A 25 18.92 39.77 -11.62
C GLN A 25 17.53 39.70 -10.96
N TYR A 26 16.94 38.52 -10.74
CA TYR A 26 15.63 38.42 -10.07
C TYR A 26 15.68 37.73 -8.70
N SER A 27 16.64 38.08 -7.85
CA SER A 27 16.82 37.42 -6.53
C SER A 27 16.49 38.26 -5.29
N TRP A 28 15.90 39.46 -5.42
CA TRP A 28 15.64 40.33 -4.26
C TRP A 28 14.20 40.85 -4.12
N LEU A 29 13.29 40.56 -5.05
CA LEU A 29 11.92 41.08 -5.02
C LEU A 29 10.83 40.07 -4.59
N LEU A 30 11.20 38.86 -4.15
CA LEU A 30 10.25 37.84 -3.67
C LEU A 30 10.37 37.49 -2.18
N LEU A 31 11.13 38.26 -1.39
CA LEU A 31 11.29 38.00 0.05
C LEU A 31 10.31 38.77 0.96
N VAL A 32 9.43 39.61 0.43
CA VAL A 32 8.48 40.38 1.25
C VAL A 32 7.11 39.69 1.47
N PRO A 33 6.52 38.87 0.55
CA PRO A 33 5.20 38.29 0.83
C PRO A 33 5.24 36.98 1.65
N LEU A 34 6.40 36.31 1.80
CA LEU A 34 6.48 35.03 2.54
C LEU A 34 6.44 35.19 4.07
N ALA A 35 6.78 36.37 4.61
CA ALA A 35 6.70 36.62 6.06
C ALA A 35 5.26 36.87 6.56
N ALA A 36 4.36 37.37 5.70
CA ALA A 36 2.97 37.66 6.10
C ALA A 36 2.08 36.39 6.14
N ALA A 37 2.37 35.38 5.33
CA ALA A 37 1.61 34.11 5.33
C ALA A 37 1.93 33.22 6.55
N ALA A 38 3.14 33.31 7.10
CA ALA A 38 3.53 32.56 8.30
C ALA A 38 2.88 33.12 9.59
N TYR A 39 2.63 34.43 9.67
CA TYR A 39 2.00 35.05 10.84
C TYR A 39 0.47 34.88 10.88
N GLY A 40 -0.20 34.77 9.72
CA GLY A 40 -1.64 34.55 9.66
C GLY A 40 -2.07 33.14 10.12
N LEU A 41 -1.20 32.14 9.94
CA LEU A 41 -1.51 30.75 10.29
C LEU A 41 -1.38 30.47 11.80
N VAL A 42 -0.62 31.26 12.56
CA VAL A 42 -0.53 31.07 14.02
C VAL A 42 -1.76 31.67 14.73
N ALA A 43 -2.38 32.72 14.18
CA ALA A 43 -3.54 33.38 14.78
C ALA A 43 -4.88 32.63 14.55
N HIS A 44 -4.99 31.80 13.51
CA HIS A 44 -6.23 31.05 13.21
C HIS A 44 -6.34 29.67 13.87
N TYR A 45 -5.28 29.16 14.52
CA TYR A 45 -5.32 27.91 15.29
C TYR A 45 -5.48 28.12 16.81
N ALA A 46 -5.58 29.37 17.28
CA ALA A 46 -5.74 29.69 18.69
C ALA A 46 -7.09 29.28 19.33
N PRO A 47 -8.24 29.12 18.64
CA PRO A 47 -9.49 28.79 19.34
C PRO A 47 -9.74 27.28 19.55
N LEU A 48 -8.90 26.37 19.03
CA LEU A 48 -9.09 24.92 19.23
C LEU A 48 -8.41 24.35 20.48
N ARG A 49 -7.68 25.18 21.23
CA ARG A 49 -7.00 24.74 22.47
C ARG A 49 -7.90 24.79 23.72
N ASN A 50 -9.10 25.38 23.64
CA ASN A 50 -10.05 25.48 24.75
C ASN A 50 -11.14 24.39 24.77
N MET A 51 -11.04 23.35 23.93
CA MET A 51 -11.97 22.20 23.95
C MET A 51 -11.43 20.97 24.69
N LEU A 52 -10.29 21.10 25.35
CA LEU A 52 -9.67 20.05 26.17
C LEU A 52 -9.64 20.37 27.68
N ASP A 53 -10.36 21.40 28.13
CA ASP A 53 -10.82 21.47 29.53
C ASP A 53 -12.00 20.50 29.70
N LEU A 54 -11.64 19.22 29.75
CA LEU A 54 -12.44 18.18 30.39
C LEU A 54 -12.07 18.15 31.88
N ASP A 55 -12.31 19.26 32.59
CA ASP A 55 -12.56 19.25 34.04
C ASP A 55 -13.99 18.74 34.32
N GLY A 56 -14.40 17.72 33.57
CA GLY A 56 -15.52 16.88 33.92
C GLY A 56 -15.01 15.87 34.93
N GLU A 57 -15.13 16.19 36.22
CA GLU A 57 -15.33 15.19 37.26
C GLU A 57 -16.55 14.36 36.89
N ALA A 58 -16.36 13.39 35.99
CA ALA A 58 -17.27 12.28 35.83
C ALA A 58 -17.14 11.47 37.11
N ALA A 59 -18.06 11.76 38.04
CA ALA A 59 -18.37 10.91 39.17
C ALA A 59 -18.38 9.47 38.66
N ILE A 60 -17.36 8.72 39.08
CA ILE A 60 -17.31 7.27 38.90
C ILE A 60 -18.40 6.76 39.82
N GLU A 61 -19.61 6.62 39.29
CA GLU A 61 -20.70 5.96 39.99
C GLU A 61 -20.21 4.54 40.30
N ALA A 62 -19.93 4.30 41.58
CA ALA A 62 -19.38 3.06 42.06
C ALA A 62 -20.33 1.92 41.65
N VAL A 63 -19.86 1.03 40.79
CA VAL A 63 -20.56 -0.21 40.47
C VAL A 63 -20.76 -0.95 41.79
N PRO A 64 -22.01 -1.21 42.23
CA PRO A 64 -22.26 -1.91 43.49
C PRO A 64 -21.65 -3.32 43.38
N ALA A 65 -20.90 -3.69 44.41
CA ALA A 65 -20.36 -5.03 44.55
C ALA A 65 -21.52 -6.06 44.47
N PRO A 66 -21.33 -7.21 43.79
CA PRO A 66 -22.34 -8.25 43.75
C PRO A 66 -22.59 -8.75 45.19
N PRO A 67 -23.85 -9.00 45.58
CA PRO A 67 -24.14 -9.59 46.88
C PRO A 67 -23.48 -10.98 46.97
N ALA A 68 -22.62 -11.14 47.96
CA ALA A 68 -22.31 -12.46 48.50
C ALA A 68 -23.63 -13.08 49.02
N ASP A 69 -23.74 -14.40 48.92
CA ASP A 69 -24.88 -15.21 49.37
C ASP A 69 -25.94 -15.51 48.30
N ALA A 70 -25.57 -16.36 47.34
CA ALA A 70 -26.51 -17.30 46.75
C ALA A 70 -26.22 -18.71 47.32
N PRO A 71 -27.17 -19.36 48.01
CA PRO A 71 -26.99 -20.73 48.48
C PRO A 71 -26.95 -21.69 47.28
N VAL A 72 -25.82 -22.38 47.13
CA VAL A 72 -25.69 -23.51 46.21
C VAL A 72 -26.62 -24.62 46.68
N THR A 73 -27.74 -24.81 45.99
CA THR A 73 -28.63 -25.95 46.20
C THR A 73 -28.00 -27.17 45.57
N ILE A 74 -27.40 -28.03 46.39
CA ILE A 74 -26.89 -29.35 45.99
C ILE A 74 -28.10 -30.29 45.90
N ALA A 75 -28.47 -30.69 44.68
CA ALA A 75 -29.46 -31.73 44.46
C ALA A 75 -28.88 -33.12 44.82
N PRO A 76 -29.67 -34.02 45.42
CA PRO A 76 -29.21 -35.37 45.74
C PRO A 76 -29.06 -36.22 44.48
N ALA A 77 -27.92 -36.92 44.38
CA ALA A 77 -27.65 -37.91 43.36
C ALA A 77 -28.57 -39.12 43.53
N ALA A 78 -29.45 -39.34 42.55
CA ALA A 78 -30.18 -40.59 42.40
C ALA A 78 -29.27 -41.64 41.76
N THR A 79 -28.88 -42.64 42.54
CA THR A 79 -28.18 -43.84 42.08
C THR A 79 -29.13 -44.67 41.21
N ALA A 80 -29.08 -44.49 39.89
CA ALA A 80 -29.69 -45.40 38.93
C ALA A 80 -28.65 -46.40 38.45
N ALA A 81 -28.99 -47.69 38.53
CA ALA A 81 -28.17 -48.82 38.12
C ALA A 81 -27.74 -48.68 36.65
N ALA A 82 -26.44 -48.90 36.41
CA ALA A 82 -25.81 -48.76 35.11
C ALA A 82 -26.31 -49.84 34.13
N PRO A 83 -26.76 -49.47 32.91
CA PRO A 83 -26.89 -50.42 31.82
C PRO A 83 -25.50 -50.86 31.34
N THR A 84 -25.37 -52.14 31.00
CA THR A 84 -24.16 -52.73 30.43
C THR A 84 -23.72 -51.92 29.20
N PRO A 85 -22.46 -51.44 29.14
CA PRO A 85 -22.00 -50.67 27.99
C PRO A 85 -21.99 -51.56 26.75
N MET A 86 -22.72 -51.16 25.71
CA MET A 86 -22.51 -51.69 24.38
C MET A 86 -21.05 -51.42 23.96
N PRO A 87 -20.40 -52.34 23.22
CA PRO A 87 -19.07 -52.08 22.69
C PRO A 87 -19.09 -50.80 21.86
N ALA A 88 -18.30 -49.82 22.29
CA ALA A 88 -18.18 -48.55 21.59
C ALA A 88 -17.78 -48.82 20.12
N PRO A 89 -18.39 -48.13 19.15
CA PRO A 89 -17.93 -48.22 17.77
C PRO A 89 -16.46 -47.84 17.74
N VAL A 90 -15.64 -48.73 17.18
CA VAL A 90 -14.21 -48.48 16.97
C VAL A 90 -14.11 -47.16 16.21
N PRO A 91 -13.44 -46.12 16.75
CA PRO A 91 -13.31 -44.87 16.04
C PRO A 91 -12.65 -45.18 14.71
N ALA A 92 -13.38 -44.92 13.61
CA ALA A 92 -12.81 -45.00 12.28
C ALA A 92 -11.50 -44.21 12.31
N LEU A 93 -10.40 -44.83 11.86
CA LEU A 93 -9.12 -44.13 11.72
C LEU A 93 -9.40 -42.83 10.96
N VAL A 94 -9.43 -41.72 11.69
CA VAL A 94 -9.50 -40.40 11.10
C VAL A 94 -8.24 -40.31 10.29
N ALA A 95 -8.39 -40.32 8.96
CA ALA A 95 -7.27 -40.15 8.05
C ALA A 95 -6.47 -38.95 8.55
N PRO A 96 -5.13 -39.05 8.66
CA PRO A 96 -4.31 -37.95 9.13
C PRO A 96 -4.67 -36.71 8.32
N ALA A 97 -4.96 -35.61 9.01
CA ALA A 97 -5.30 -34.36 8.36
C ALA A 97 -4.25 -34.09 7.26
N PRO A 98 -4.68 -33.75 6.03
CA PRO A 98 -3.75 -33.48 4.95
C PRO A 98 -2.70 -32.46 5.45
N ARG A 99 -1.42 -32.79 5.24
CA ARG A 99 -0.32 -31.91 5.66
C ARG A 99 -0.60 -30.51 5.08
N PRO A 100 -0.48 -29.44 5.88
CA PRO A 100 -0.56 -28.08 5.35
C PRO A 100 0.36 -28.01 4.14
N LEU A 101 -0.22 -27.66 2.98
CA LEU A 101 0.58 -27.41 1.80
C LEU A 101 1.62 -26.35 2.19
N PRO A 102 2.88 -26.46 1.72
CA PRO A 102 3.84 -25.39 1.92
C PRO A 102 3.21 -24.08 1.40
N PRO A 103 3.54 -22.92 2.01
CA PRO A 103 3.21 -21.64 1.43
C PRO A 103 3.42 -21.71 -0.07
N PRO A 104 2.45 -21.26 -0.90
CA PRO A 104 2.84 -20.87 -2.22
C PRO A 104 3.72 -19.63 -1.98
N THR A 105 5.04 -19.82 -1.95
CA THR A 105 5.95 -18.75 -2.36
C THR A 105 5.59 -18.51 -3.83
N VAL A 106 4.53 -17.72 -4.04
CA VAL A 106 4.15 -17.26 -5.36
C VAL A 106 5.29 -16.35 -5.75
N THR A 107 6.20 -16.84 -6.59
CA THR A 107 7.27 -16.00 -7.11
C THR A 107 6.64 -14.80 -7.80
N GLU A 108 7.36 -13.68 -7.87
CA GLU A 108 6.90 -12.52 -8.63
C GLU A 108 6.49 -12.92 -10.05
N ALA A 109 7.20 -13.88 -10.66
CA ALA A 109 6.85 -14.46 -11.95
C ALA A 109 5.51 -15.23 -11.95
N GLN A 110 5.14 -15.91 -10.86
CA GLN A 110 3.85 -16.59 -10.75
C GLN A 110 2.70 -15.61 -10.48
N LEU A 111 2.96 -14.52 -9.74
CA LEU A 111 2.03 -13.41 -9.58
C LEU A 111 1.82 -12.71 -10.93
N LEU A 112 2.90 -12.34 -11.61
CA LEU A 112 2.86 -11.80 -12.96
C LEU A 112 2.14 -12.76 -13.93
N ALA A 113 2.37 -14.06 -13.89
CA ALA A 113 1.68 -15.03 -14.75
C ALA A 113 0.16 -15.06 -14.49
N ARG A 114 -0.27 -15.12 -13.21
CA ARG A 114 -1.70 -15.08 -12.84
C ARG A 114 -2.40 -13.82 -13.33
N TYR A 115 -1.66 -12.72 -13.35
CA TYR A 115 -2.18 -11.41 -13.74
C TYR A 115 -1.93 -11.06 -15.22
N ALA A 116 -1.03 -11.77 -15.91
CA ALA A 116 -0.78 -11.63 -17.35
C ALA A 116 -1.84 -12.33 -18.19
N GLU A 117 -2.48 -13.38 -17.66
CA GLU A 117 -3.66 -14.01 -18.27
C GLU A 117 -4.92 -13.15 -18.12
N ARG A 118 -4.90 -12.21 -17.17
CA ARG A 118 -5.97 -11.22 -17.00
C ARG A 118 -5.68 -10.08 -17.98
N PRO A 119 -6.67 -9.60 -18.77
CA PRO A 119 -6.42 -8.53 -19.73
C PRO A 119 -5.77 -7.34 -19.01
N THR A 120 -4.48 -7.12 -19.28
CA THR A 120 -3.90 -5.81 -19.01
C THR A 120 -4.63 -4.86 -19.94
N ALA A 121 -5.16 -3.75 -19.41
CA ALA A 121 -5.71 -2.74 -20.28
C ALA A 121 -4.63 -2.38 -21.30
N GLN A 122 -4.92 -2.64 -22.58
CA GLN A 122 -4.02 -2.27 -23.65
C GLN A 122 -3.69 -0.79 -23.48
N PRO A 123 -2.42 -0.39 -23.63
CA PRO A 123 -2.06 1.01 -23.50
C PRO A 123 -2.97 1.81 -24.41
N ASP A 124 -3.73 2.75 -23.84
CA ASP A 124 -4.43 3.73 -24.65
C ASP A 124 -3.33 4.47 -25.43
N PRO A 125 -3.30 4.40 -26.77
CA PRO A 125 -2.27 5.06 -27.58
C PRO A 125 -2.21 6.57 -27.32
N THR A 126 -3.29 7.14 -26.76
CA THR A 126 -3.39 8.54 -26.39
C THR A 126 -2.67 8.89 -25.08
N GLU A 127 -2.38 7.91 -24.20
CA GLU A 127 -1.61 8.14 -22.96
C GLU A 127 -0.13 8.47 -23.22
N ASP A 128 0.44 8.02 -24.34
CA ASP A 128 1.83 8.31 -24.71
C ASP A 128 1.98 9.71 -25.36
N ILE A 129 0.87 10.29 -25.83
CA ILE A 129 0.85 11.57 -26.54
C ILE A 129 0.47 12.74 -25.60
N ALA A 130 -0.23 12.47 -24.49
CA ALA A 130 -0.69 13.47 -23.54
C ALA A 130 0.24 13.65 -22.33
N GLY A 131 1.52 13.98 -22.58
CA GLY A 131 2.38 14.62 -21.59
C GLY A 131 3.03 13.70 -20.56
N ARG A 132 4.31 13.97 -20.29
CA ARG A 132 5.11 13.33 -19.23
C ARG A 132 4.27 13.08 -17.98
N ARG A 133 4.02 11.81 -17.66
CA ARG A 133 3.53 11.43 -16.34
C ARG A 133 4.46 12.02 -15.28
N SER A 134 3.88 12.53 -14.21
CA SER A 134 4.68 13.03 -13.09
C SER A 134 5.32 11.84 -12.36
N ASP A 135 6.57 11.99 -11.94
CA ASP A 135 7.30 10.95 -11.22
C ASP A 135 7.03 11.01 -9.70
N GLY A 136 7.35 9.93 -9.03
CA GLY A 136 7.40 9.81 -7.58
C GLY A 136 6.11 10.24 -6.89
N ALA A 137 6.26 11.07 -5.85
CA ALA A 137 5.14 11.59 -5.08
C ALA A 137 4.16 12.43 -5.93
N ALA A 138 4.64 13.16 -6.94
CA ALA A 138 3.76 13.95 -7.81
C ALA A 138 2.88 13.05 -8.68
N GLY A 139 3.43 11.95 -9.20
CA GLY A 139 2.67 10.92 -9.92
C GLY A 139 1.61 10.26 -9.06
N LEU A 140 1.95 9.91 -7.82
CA LEU A 140 1.01 9.35 -6.85
C LEU A 140 -0.13 10.32 -6.52
N ALA A 141 0.18 11.60 -6.30
CA ALA A 141 -0.81 12.63 -6.05
C ALA A 141 -1.79 12.78 -7.22
N GLU A 142 -1.28 12.72 -8.45
CA GLU A 142 -2.13 12.76 -9.64
C GLU A 142 -3.04 11.53 -9.76
N ALA A 143 -2.51 10.34 -9.51
CA ALA A 143 -3.27 9.09 -9.53
C ALA A 143 -4.39 9.06 -8.47
N LEU A 144 -4.14 9.62 -7.28
CA LEU A 144 -5.16 9.84 -6.24
C LEU A 144 -6.27 10.77 -6.75
N ARG A 145 -5.92 11.91 -7.36
CA ARG A 145 -6.92 12.85 -7.90
C ARG A 145 -7.76 12.22 -9.02
N ARG A 146 -7.15 11.37 -9.86
CA ARG A 146 -7.86 10.67 -10.92
C ARG A 146 -8.72 9.52 -10.38
N GLY A 147 -8.51 9.06 -9.15
CA GLY A 147 -9.22 7.93 -8.55
C GLY A 147 -8.70 6.57 -9.02
N GLU A 148 -7.46 6.50 -9.52
CA GLU A 148 -6.81 5.25 -9.93
C GLU A 148 -6.36 4.43 -8.72
N ILE A 149 -5.96 5.15 -7.68
CA ILE A 149 -5.59 4.61 -6.37
C ILE A 149 -6.35 5.35 -5.29
N ARG A 150 -6.46 4.75 -4.10
CA ARG A 150 -6.85 5.43 -2.86
C ARG A 150 -5.85 5.12 -1.77
N LEU A 151 -5.82 5.93 -0.71
CA LEU A 151 -5.11 5.54 0.51
C LEU A 151 -5.68 4.21 1.04
N ALA A 152 -4.78 3.30 1.40
CA ALA A 152 -5.15 2.07 2.05
C ALA A 152 -5.51 2.33 3.52
N THR A 153 -6.46 1.56 4.02
CA THR A 153 -6.84 1.55 5.44
C THR A 153 -6.06 0.46 6.16
N SER A 154 -6.02 0.52 7.49
CA SER A 154 -5.51 -0.58 8.31
C SER A 154 -6.25 -1.89 8.04
N SER A 155 -7.55 -1.85 7.76
CA SER A 155 -8.34 -3.03 7.41
C SER A 155 -7.88 -3.68 6.10
N ASP A 156 -7.41 -2.89 5.13
CA ASP A 156 -6.90 -3.44 3.86
C ASP A 156 -5.60 -4.23 4.10
N LEU A 157 -4.69 -3.69 4.92
CA LEU A 157 -3.45 -4.37 5.31
C LEU A 157 -3.72 -5.64 6.14
N GLU A 158 -4.60 -5.56 7.14
CA GLU A 158 -4.97 -6.73 7.95
C GLU A 158 -5.61 -7.84 7.13
N ARG A 159 -6.43 -7.49 6.13
CA ARG A 159 -6.99 -8.46 5.17
C ARG A 159 -5.88 -9.17 4.41
N TRP A 160 -4.86 -8.44 3.95
CA TRP A 160 -3.70 -9.06 3.32
C TRP A 160 -2.95 -9.99 4.28
N LYS A 161 -2.67 -9.56 5.52
CA LYS A 161 -1.98 -10.39 6.53
C LYS A 161 -2.72 -11.69 6.81
N GLN A 162 -4.05 -11.64 6.91
CA GLN A 162 -4.88 -12.83 7.10
C GLN A 162 -4.78 -13.77 5.90
N ARG A 163 -4.83 -13.25 4.68
CA ARG A 163 -4.66 -14.05 3.46
C ARG A 163 -3.27 -14.67 3.37
N TYR A 164 -2.23 -13.90 3.65
CA TYR A 164 -0.86 -14.39 3.75
C TYR A 164 -0.74 -15.52 4.78
N ALA A 165 -1.35 -15.38 5.96
CA ALA A 165 -1.28 -16.41 6.99
C ALA A 165 -1.98 -17.71 6.61
N VAL A 166 -3.12 -17.62 5.94
CA VAL A 166 -3.82 -18.79 5.39
C VAL A 166 -2.99 -19.44 4.29
N ALA A 167 -2.42 -18.65 3.37
CA ALA A 167 -1.64 -19.17 2.26
C ALA A 167 -0.34 -19.81 2.73
N SER A 168 0.36 -19.18 3.68
CA SER A 168 1.70 -19.59 4.12
C SER A 168 1.74 -20.49 5.35
N GLY A 169 0.65 -20.59 6.12
CA GLY A 169 0.66 -21.21 7.44
C GLY A 169 1.52 -20.45 8.46
N ARG A 170 1.99 -19.23 8.14
CA ARG A 170 2.84 -18.39 9.00
C ARG A 170 2.20 -17.02 9.20
N ARG A 171 2.34 -16.47 10.40
CA ARG A 171 2.02 -15.06 10.62
C ARG A 171 3.15 -14.20 10.03
N ILE A 172 2.80 -13.02 9.55
CA ILE A 172 3.79 -12.02 9.18
C ILE A 172 4.48 -11.48 10.44
N GLY A 173 5.78 -11.20 10.38
CA GLY A 173 6.53 -10.69 11.52
C GLY A 173 6.66 -9.17 11.58
N GLU A 174 7.42 -8.74 12.58
CA GLU A 174 7.53 -7.35 13.04
C GLU A 174 8.11 -6.41 11.98
N ARG A 175 9.04 -6.88 11.13
CA ARG A 175 9.65 -6.06 10.08
C ARG A 175 8.62 -5.51 9.10
N PHE A 176 7.64 -6.32 8.70
CA PHE A 176 6.53 -5.87 7.86
C PHE A 176 5.68 -4.82 8.58
N ASP A 177 5.39 -5.05 9.86
CA ASP A 177 4.61 -4.11 10.67
C ASP A 177 5.33 -2.78 10.83
N GLU A 178 6.65 -2.77 11.05
CA GLU A 178 7.46 -1.55 11.12
C GLU A 178 7.46 -0.80 9.78
N PHE A 179 7.69 -1.52 8.68
CA PHE A 179 7.69 -0.93 7.33
C PHE A 179 6.32 -0.29 7.00
N THR A 180 5.22 -0.99 7.29
CA THR A 180 3.87 -0.50 6.98
C THR A 180 3.34 0.54 7.97
N ARG A 181 3.88 0.60 9.19
CA ARG A 181 3.55 1.64 10.19
C ARG A 181 4.09 3.00 9.78
N HIS A 182 5.25 3.05 9.15
CA HIS A 182 5.92 4.29 8.75
C HIS A 182 5.77 4.61 7.26
N GLY A 183 5.49 3.61 6.43
CA GLY A 183 5.24 3.76 5.00
C GLY A 183 3.80 4.18 4.68
N THR A 184 3.60 4.74 3.49
CA THR A 184 2.26 4.96 2.95
C THR A 184 1.84 3.76 2.10
N ALA A 185 0.58 3.35 2.24
CA ALA A 185 0.01 2.26 1.46
C ALA A 185 -1.17 2.76 0.61
N TYR A 186 -1.30 2.23 -0.60
CA TYR A 186 -2.33 2.58 -1.58
C TYR A 186 -3.05 1.34 -2.08
N LEU A 187 -4.39 1.39 -2.15
CA LEU A 187 -5.19 0.37 -2.83
C LEU A 187 -5.41 0.78 -4.28
N ILE A 188 -5.10 -0.12 -5.22
CA ILE A 188 -5.35 0.06 -6.65
C ILE A 188 -6.84 -0.15 -6.92
N GLN A 189 -7.49 0.80 -7.59
CA GLN A 189 -8.94 0.75 -7.84
C GLN A 189 -9.28 0.37 -9.29
N ARG A 190 -8.40 0.71 -10.24
CA ARG A 190 -8.58 0.48 -11.68
C ARG A 190 -7.22 0.53 -12.37
N ASP A 191 -7.20 0.67 -13.70
CA ASP A 191 -5.97 0.84 -14.46
C ASP A 191 -5.09 1.93 -13.87
N PHE A 192 -3.86 1.54 -13.54
CA PHE A 192 -2.88 2.37 -12.86
C PHE A 192 -1.51 2.09 -13.45
N VAL A 193 -0.72 3.15 -13.63
CA VAL A 193 0.69 3.06 -13.98
C VAL A 193 1.49 3.56 -12.80
N ILE A 194 2.35 2.70 -12.27
CA ILE A 194 3.25 3.08 -11.19
C ILE A 194 4.19 4.17 -11.71
N PRO A 195 4.23 5.35 -11.08
CA PRO A 195 5.14 6.41 -11.49
C PRO A 195 6.58 6.02 -11.17
N ASP A 196 7.52 6.48 -11.98
CA ASP A 196 8.94 6.23 -11.75
C ASP A 196 9.43 6.92 -10.47
N GLY A 197 10.60 6.55 -9.94
CA GLY A 197 11.19 7.24 -8.78
C GLY A 197 10.61 6.89 -7.41
N LEU A 198 9.81 5.82 -7.29
CA LEU A 198 9.33 5.28 -6.02
C LEU A 198 10.34 4.32 -5.37
N SER A 199 11.50 4.86 -4.99
CA SER A 199 12.58 4.13 -4.33
C SER A 199 13.10 4.85 -3.09
N GLY A 200 13.81 4.09 -2.23
CA GLY A 200 14.35 4.62 -0.97
C GLY A 200 13.26 5.19 -0.06
N ALA A 201 13.42 6.45 0.35
CA ALA A 201 12.45 7.14 1.21
C ALA A 201 11.10 7.42 0.54
N ASN A 202 11.01 7.31 -0.78
CA ASN A 202 9.76 7.49 -1.54
C ASN A 202 9.07 6.15 -1.86
N ALA A 203 9.57 5.03 -1.34
CA ALA A 203 8.93 3.74 -1.52
C ALA A 203 7.58 3.69 -0.79
N VAL A 204 6.59 3.06 -1.42
CA VAL A 204 5.22 2.94 -0.89
C VAL A 204 4.74 1.50 -1.04
N VAL A 205 3.65 1.14 -0.38
CA VAL A 205 3.04 -0.18 -0.54
C VAL A 205 1.84 -0.08 -1.47
N PHE A 206 1.75 -0.96 -2.47
CA PHE A 206 0.54 -1.10 -3.27
C PHE A 206 -0.22 -2.35 -2.83
N LEU A 207 -1.54 -2.23 -2.68
CA LEU A 207 -2.45 -3.35 -2.48
C LEU A 207 -3.26 -3.55 -3.75
N LEU A 208 -3.31 -4.79 -4.21
CA LEU A 208 -4.02 -5.20 -5.41
C LEU A 208 -5.25 -5.99 -5.01
N PRO A 209 -6.47 -5.41 -5.11
CA PRO A 209 -7.70 -6.12 -4.77
C PRO A 209 -8.03 -7.20 -5.81
N PRO A 210 -8.84 -8.20 -5.42
CA PRO A 210 -9.35 -9.17 -6.38
C PRO A 210 -10.08 -8.43 -7.51
N HIS A 211 -9.80 -8.85 -8.75
CA HIS A 211 -10.33 -8.27 -10.00
C HIS A 211 -9.76 -6.93 -10.47
N ALA A 212 -8.91 -6.26 -9.69
CA ALA A 212 -8.18 -5.12 -10.24
C ALA A 212 -7.17 -5.56 -11.31
N PRO A 213 -6.94 -4.73 -12.34
CA PRO A 213 -5.86 -4.94 -13.30
C PRO A 213 -4.52 -4.81 -12.58
N PHE A 214 -3.54 -5.61 -13.00
CA PHE A 214 -2.19 -5.48 -12.47
C PHE A 214 -1.58 -4.16 -12.96
N PRO A 215 -0.95 -3.37 -12.07
CA PRO A 215 -0.44 -2.08 -12.44
C PRO A 215 0.69 -2.20 -13.47
N ARG A 216 0.72 -1.26 -14.42
CA ARG A 216 1.84 -1.13 -15.36
C ARG A 216 2.98 -0.34 -14.74
N GLY A 217 4.14 -0.32 -15.41
CA GLY A 217 5.32 0.43 -14.95
C GLY A 217 6.20 -0.39 -14.00
N HIS A 218 7.24 0.25 -13.46
CA HIS A 218 8.22 -0.42 -12.61
C HIS A 218 8.00 -0.05 -11.14
N ALA A 219 7.75 -1.05 -10.28
CA ALA A 219 7.44 -0.82 -8.87
C ALA A 219 8.64 -0.35 -8.02
N GLY A 220 9.88 -0.55 -8.51
CA GLY A 220 11.08 -0.12 -7.79
C GLY A 220 11.21 -0.86 -6.46
N HIS A 221 11.29 -0.11 -5.36
CA HIS A 221 11.27 -0.67 -3.99
C HIS A 221 9.87 -0.68 -3.37
N SER A 222 8.83 -0.44 -4.16
CA SER A 222 7.44 -0.47 -3.70
C SER A 222 6.86 -1.87 -3.88
N PRO A 223 6.55 -2.62 -2.81
CA PRO A 223 5.97 -3.96 -2.94
C PRO A 223 4.51 -3.89 -3.38
N ILE A 224 4.06 -4.91 -4.10
CA ILE A 224 2.67 -5.11 -4.48
C ILE A 224 2.13 -6.30 -3.69
N LEU A 225 1.14 -6.04 -2.84
CA LEU A 225 0.48 -7.00 -1.97
C LEU A 225 -0.83 -7.46 -2.61
N ASP A 226 -0.91 -8.72 -3.02
CA ASP A 226 -2.10 -9.30 -3.64
C ASP A 226 -3.11 -9.73 -2.59
N LEU A 227 -4.26 -9.05 -2.53
CA LEU A 227 -5.32 -9.33 -1.54
C LEU A 227 -6.09 -10.62 -1.82
N ASP A 228 -5.96 -11.19 -3.03
CA ASP A 228 -6.60 -12.46 -3.38
C ASP A 228 -5.79 -13.65 -2.84
N SER A 229 -4.52 -13.74 -3.26
CA SER A 229 -3.64 -14.85 -2.88
C SER A 229 -2.94 -14.68 -1.54
N GLY A 230 -2.84 -13.46 -1.01
CA GLY A 230 -1.93 -13.13 0.09
C GLY A 230 -0.45 -13.06 -0.33
N GLY A 231 -0.17 -13.06 -1.64
CA GLY A 231 1.18 -12.97 -2.17
C GLY A 231 1.78 -11.56 -2.08
N CYS A 232 3.11 -11.50 -2.23
CA CYS A 232 3.89 -10.27 -2.33
C CYS A 232 4.73 -10.32 -3.60
N ALA A 233 4.65 -9.29 -4.43
CA ALA A 233 5.47 -9.10 -5.62
C ALA A 233 6.38 -7.87 -5.48
N GLY A 234 7.58 -7.97 -6.04
CA GLY A 234 8.57 -6.89 -6.07
C GLY A 234 9.84 -7.24 -5.31
N MET A 235 10.88 -6.46 -5.60
CA MET A 235 12.26 -6.69 -5.17
C MET A 235 12.41 -6.85 -3.65
N ILE A 236 11.68 -6.06 -2.86
CA ILE A 236 11.84 -6.02 -1.41
C ILE A 236 10.98 -7.03 -0.65
N CYS A 237 10.15 -7.83 -1.33
CA CYS A 237 9.26 -8.78 -0.66
C CYS A 237 10.03 -9.78 0.21
N ASN A 238 11.13 -10.36 -0.29
CA ASN A 238 11.92 -11.27 0.54
C ASN A 238 12.47 -10.60 1.80
N PHE A 239 12.88 -9.33 1.70
CA PHE A 239 13.34 -8.57 2.87
C PHE A 239 12.19 -8.30 3.85
N LEU A 240 11.01 -7.91 3.35
CA LEU A 240 9.84 -7.59 4.17
C LEU A 240 9.22 -8.80 4.86
N LEU A 241 9.24 -9.97 4.21
CA LEU A 241 8.63 -11.20 4.71
C LEU A 241 9.59 -12.08 5.54
N ASP A 242 10.86 -11.68 5.66
CA ASP A 242 11.87 -12.42 6.44
C ASP A 242 11.80 -11.98 7.91
N ASP A 243 11.41 -12.92 8.77
CA ASP A 243 11.27 -12.74 10.22
C ASP A 243 12.54 -13.17 10.99
N ARG A 244 13.66 -13.34 10.27
CA ARG A 244 14.96 -13.68 10.87
C ARG A 244 15.60 -12.50 11.59
#